data_AF-A0A7C2VK61-F1
#
_entry.id   AF-A0A7C2VK61-F1
#
_cell.length_a   1.000
_cell.length_b   1.000
_cell.length_c   1.000
_cell.angle_alpha   90.00
_cell.angle_beta   90.00
_cell.angle_gamma   90.00
#
_symmetry.space_group_name_H-M   'P 1'
#
loop_
_entity.id
_entity.type
_entity.pdbx_description
1 polymer ?
#
loop_
_entity_poly.entity_id
_entity_poly.type
_entity_poly.pdbx_seq_one_letter_code
_entity_poly.pdbx_strand_id
1 'polypeptide(L)'
;FKVNLPLPVGTTDEDYEYALNEVFKPLVEEFKPELLVANGGFDAHKNDALLNLSLTLHGYLNVAKTLVETSEKVCSGRLVLFTGVGYSPEVVERGLNVMLKALLGKTVEIREEKTGRGKVKEEIVNRVAELKNTLKDYWSCYR
;
A
#
# COMPACT_ATOMS: atom_id res chain seq x y z
N PHE A 1 -19.33 4.01 -4.00
CA PHE A 1 -17.89 4.29 -3.87
C PHE A 1 -17.14 3.04 -3.39
N LYS A 2 -16.83 2.11 -4.30
CA LYS A 2 -16.02 0.92 -4.01
C LYS A 2 -15.06 0.70 -5.15
N VAL A 3 -13.78 0.51 -4.85
CA VAL A 3 -12.71 0.29 -5.83
C VAL A 3 -11.92 -0.94 -5.40
N ASN A 4 -11.82 -1.93 -6.30
CA ASN A 4 -11.09 -3.17 -6.06
C ASN A 4 -9.95 -3.26 -7.08
N LEU A 5 -8.72 -3.46 -6.61
CA LEU A 5 -7.57 -3.75 -7.45
C LEU A 5 -6.98 -5.11 -7.05
N PRO A 6 -7.28 -6.18 -7.80
CA PRO A 6 -6.65 -7.47 -7.57
C PRO A 6 -5.16 -7.40 -7.91
N LEU A 7 -4.30 -7.75 -6.96
CA LEU A 7 -2.85 -7.76 -7.15
C LEU A 7 -2.37 -9.12 -7.68
N PRO A 8 -1.47 -9.17 -8.70
CA PRO A 8 -0.90 -10.43 -9.18
C PRO A 8 -0.04 -11.13 -8.12
N VAL A 9 0.06 -12.46 -8.22
CA VAL A 9 1.02 -13.25 -7.41
C VAL A 9 2.44 -12.77 -7.70
N GLY A 10 3.25 -12.61 -6.66
CA GLY A 10 4.61 -12.08 -6.78
C GLY A 10 4.69 -10.56 -6.92
N THR A 11 3.61 -9.81 -6.67
CA THR A 11 3.65 -8.34 -6.57
C THR A 11 4.76 -7.92 -5.62
N THR A 12 5.65 -7.06 -6.11
CA THR A 12 6.83 -6.58 -5.39
C THR A 12 6.58 -5.22 -4.73
N ASP A 13 7.56 -4.71 -3.99
CA ASP A 13 7.50 -3.36 -3.40
C ASP A 13 7.21 -2.27 -4.46
N GLU A 14 7.87 -2.33 -5.62
CA GLU A 14 7.71 -1.35 -6.71
C GLU A 14 6.33 -1.45 -7.37
N ASP A 15 5.81 -2.66 -7.55
CA ASP A 15 4.49 -2.89 -8.13
C ASP A 15 3.39 -2.35 -7.19
N TYR A 16 3.53 -2.60 -5.88
CA TYR A 16 2.60 -2.10 -4.87
C TYR A 16 2.65 -0.58 -4.76
N GLU A 17 3.84 0.02 -4.81
CA GLU A 17 4.04 1.47 -4.87
C GLU A 17 3.34 2.08 -6.09
N TYR A 18 3.50 1.46 -7.26
CA TYR A 18 2.81 1.89 -8.48
C TYR A 18 1.29 1.88 -8.29
N ALA A 19 0.73 0.79 -7.75
CA ALA A 19 -0.70 0.71 -7.44
C ALA A 19 -1.18 1.81 -6.48
N LEU A 20 -0.41 2.10 -5.43
CA LEU A 20 -0.75 3.17 -4.49
C LEU A 20 -0.76 4.55 -5.17
N ASN A 21 0.26 4.85 -5.99
CA ASN A 21 0.39 6.14 -6.65
C ASN A 21 -0.66 6.35 -7.75
N GLU A 22 -1.01 5.30 -8.49
CA GLU A 22 -1.90 5.40 -9.63
C GLU A 22 -3.38 5.23 -9.26
N VAL A 23 -3.68 4.50 -8.18
CA VAL A 23 -5.04 4.18 -7.75
C VAL A 23 -5.40 4.86 -6.43
N PHE A 24 -4.68 4.57 -5.35
CA PHE A 24 -5.04 5.06 -4.02
C PHE A 24 -4.95 6.59 -3.90
N LYS A 25 -3.81 7.19 -4.23
CA LYS A 25 -3.59 8.64 -4.04
C LYS A 25 -4.60 9.49 -4.81
N PRO A 26 -4.83 9.31 -6.13
CA PRO A 26 -5.73 10.18 -6.90
C PRO A 26 -7.17 10.10 -6.39
N LEU A 27 -7.64 8.89 -6.08
CA LEU A 27 -8.99 8.66 -5.56
C LEU A 27 -9.21 9.33 -4.20
N VAL A 28 -8.28 9.16 -3.26
CA VAL A 28 -8.41 9.72 -1.91
C VAL A 28 -8.28 11.25 -1.92
N GLU A 29 -7.42 11.79 -2.78
CA GLU A 29 -7.27 13.24 -2.96
C GLU A 29 -8.48 13.90 -3.61
N GLU A 30 -9.14 13.23 -4.56
CA GLU A 30 -10.41 13.69 -5.12
C GLU A 30 -11.55 13.56 -4.09
N PHE A 31 -11.60 12.45 -3.36
CA PHE A 31 -12.65 12.18 -2.37
C PHE A 31 -12.60 13.11 -1.16
N LYS A 32 -11.41 13.52 -0.73
CA LYS A 32 -11.16 14.41 0.42
C LYS A 32 -11.87 13.94 1.71
N PRO A 33 -11.51 12.74 2.23
CA PRO A 33 -12.12 12.25 3.45
C PRO A 33 -11.76 13.13 4.65
N GLU A 34 -12.57 13.08 5.70
CA GLU A 34 -12.24 13.72 6.99
C GLU A 34 -11.42 12.80 7.91
N LEU A 35 -11.37 11.50 7.63
CA LEU A 35 -10.60 10.51 8.38
C LEU A 35 -10.14 9.41 7.41
N LEU A 36 -8.85 9.07 7.46
CA LEU A 36 -8.33 7.91 6.74
C LEU A 36 -8.23 6.73 7.70
N VAL A 37 -8.93 5.63 7.39
CA VAL A 37 -8.81 4.37 8.13
C VAL A 37 -8.20 3.33 7.20
N ALA A 38 -6.97 2.91 7.51
CA ALA A 38 -6.30 1.84 6.80
C ALA A 38 -6.41 0.54 7.60
N ASN A 39 -6.94 -0.49 6.96
CA ASN A 39 -7.05 -1.84 7.51
C ASN A 39 -6.19 -2.79 6.66
N GLY A 40 -5.19 -3.42 7.27
CA GLY A 40 -4.25 -4.27 6.54
C GLY A 40 -3.33 -5.07 7.46
N GLY A 41 -3.02 -6.29 7.03
CA GLY A 41 -2.10 -7.19 7.71
C GLY A 41 -0.68 -7.17 7.15
N PHE A 42 0.09 -8.16 7.58
CA PHE A 42 1.46 -8.40 7.13
C PHE A 42 1.60 -9.66 6.27
N ASP A 43 0.48 -10.25 5.87
CA ASP A 43 0.38 -11.47 5.05
C ASP A 43 0.82 -11.29 3.59
N ALA A 44 0.98 -10.04 3.14
CA ALA A 44 1.56 -9.71 1.84
C ALA A 44 3.10 -9.79 1.83
N HIS A 45 3.73 -9.98 2.99
CA HIS A 45 5.19 -10.08 3.07
C HIS A 45 5.70 -11.37 2.43
N LYS A 46 6.85 -11.34 1.77
CA LYS A 46 7.44 -12.50 1.07
C LYS A 46 7.72 -13.73 1.95
N ASN A 47 7.85 -13.51 3.26
CA ASN A 47 8.07 -14.56 4.27
C ASN A 47 6.77 -14.96 4.99
N ASP A 48 5.61 -14.42 4.60
CA ASP A 48 4.31 -14.88 5.06
C ASP A 48 3.72 -15.82 4.00
N ALA A 49 3.36 -17.03 4.40
CA ALA A 49 3.13 -18.14 3.48
C ALA A 49 1.77 -18.08 2.73
N LEU A 50 0.89 -17.11 3.03
CA LEU A 50 -0.48 -17.14 2.52
C LEU A 50 -0.69 -16.47 1.16
N LEU A 51 -0.29 -15.21 1.00
CA LEU A 51 -0.73 -14.43 -0.17
C LEU A 51 0.17 -14.60 -1.40
N ASN A 52 1.34 -15.22 -1.27
CA ASN A 52 2.34 -15.35 -2.33
C ASN A 52 2.69 -14.00 -2.99
N LEU A 53 2.55 -12.90 -2.25
CA LEU A 53 3.10 -11.61 -2.64
C LEU A 53 4.55 -11.54 -2.19
N SER A 54 5.29 -10.56 -2.70
CA SER A 54 6.72 -10.45 -2.47
C SER A 54 7.09 -9.13 -1.81
N LEU A 55 6.21 -8.54 -1.00
CA LEU A 55 6.55 -7.32 -0.27
C LEU A 55 7.63 -7.60 0.76
N THR A 56 8.47 -6.60 0.96
CA THR A 56 9.46 -6.53 2.04
C THR A 56 9.03 -5.48 3.05
N LEU A 57 9.76 -5.37 4.15
CA LEU A 57 9.59 -4.25 5.07
C LEU A 57 9.79 -2.88 4.40
N HIS A 58 10.53 -2.78 3.29
CA HIS A 58 10.62 -1.54 2.53
C HIS A 58 9.29 -1.17 1.87
N GLY A 59 8.55 -2.16 1.36
CA GLY A 59 7.20 -1.98 0.84
C GLY A 59 6.24 -1.48 1.94
N TYR A 60 6.26 -2.10 3.11
CA TYR A 60 5.44 -1.65 4.25
C TYR A 60 5.79 -0.24 4.73
N LEU A 61 7.09 0.12 4.73
CA LEU A 61 7.51 1.49 5.02
C LEU A 61 6.93 2.47 4.00
N ASN A 62 6.95 2.11 2.71
CA ASN A 62 6.39 2.95 1.66
C ASN A 62 4.86 3.10 1.76
N VAL A 63 4.16 2.01 2.08
CA VAL A 63 2.72 2.03 2.39
C VAL A 63 2.45 3.01 3.54
N ALA A 64 3.14 2.86 4.67
CA ALA A 64 2.92 3.71 5.84
C ALA A 64 3.20 5.18 5.55
N LYS A 65 4.30 5.50 4.86
CA LYS A 65 4.62 6.87 4.44
C LYS A 65 3.56 7.46 3.52
N THR A 66 3.13 6.70 2.52
CA THR A 66 2.06 7.11 1.60
C THR A 66 0.77 7.42 2.37
N LEU A 67 0.37 6.58 3.32
CA LEU A 67 -0.82 6.83 4.14
C LEU A 67 -0.69 8.10 4.98
N VAL A 68 0.46 8.31 5.63
CA VAL A 68 0.73 9.52 6.43
C VAL A 68 0.66 10.76 5.54
N GLU A 69 1.46 10.81 4.47
CA GLU A 69 1.54 11.96 3.55
C GLU A 69 0.17 12.29 2.93
N THR A 70 -0.57 11.27 2.47
CA THR A 70 -1.92 11.49 1.92
C THR A 70 -2.87 12.00 3.01
N SER A 71 -2.83 11.44 4.23
CA SER A 71 -3.68 11.90 5.33
C SER A 71 -3.39 13.35 5.75
N GLU A 72 -2.11 13.75 5.79
CA GLU A 72 -1.70 15.13 6.05
C GLU A 72 -2.30 16.08 5.02
N LYS A 73 -2.24 15.69 3.73
CA LYS A 73 -2.72 16.48 2.61
C LYS A 73 -4.25 16.64 2.58
N VAL A 74 -5.00 15.57 2.88
CA VAL A 74 -6.47 15.56 2.62
C VAL A 74 -7.33 15.68 3.88
N CYS A 75 -6.81 15.24 5.04
CA CYS A 75 -7.57 15.16 6.29
C CYS A 75 -6.81 15.66 7.53
N SER A 76 -5.76 16.47 7.34
CA SER A 76 -4.94 17.07 8.42
C SER A 76 -4.29 16.02 9.33
N GLY A 77 -3.83 14.92 8.75
CA GLY A 77 -3.10 13.86 9.45
C GLY A 77 -4.00 12.92 10.26
N ARG A 78 -5.33 13.02 10.10
CA ARG A 78 -6.29 12.12 10.77
C ARG A 78 -6.23 10.73 10.12
N LEU A 79 -5.35 9.89 10.65
CA LEU A 79 -5.09 8.52 10.20
C LEU A 79 -5.27 7.53 11.36
N VAL A 80 -6.02 6.45 11.10
CA VAL A 80 -6.10 5.28 11.99
C VAL A 80 -5.60 4.06 11.23
N LEU A 81 -4.64 3.34 11.83
CA LEU A 81 -4.19 2.04 11.34
C LEU A 81 -4.80 0.92 12.18
N PHE A 82 -5.65 0.10 11.55
CA PHE A 82 -6.05 -1.20 12.04
C PHE A 82 -5.13 -2.25 11.41
N THR A 83 -4.18 -2.74 12.19
CA THR A 83 -3.17 -3.71 11.74
C THR A 83 -2.78 -4.66 12.87
N GLY A 84 -1.92 -5.64 12.58
CA GLY A 84 -1.47 -6.65 13.55
C GLY A 84 -1.86 -8.08 13.19
N VAL A 85 -2.54 -8.29 12.06
CA VAL A 85 -2.81 -9.63 11.52
C VAL A 85 -1.69 -10.06 10.57
N GLY A 86 -1.38 -11.35 10.56
CA GLY A 86 -0.32 -11.98 9.78
C GLY A 86 0.02 -13.33 10.40
N TYR A 87 0.56 -14.24 9.60
CA TYR A 87 0.72 -15.66 9.97
C TYR A 87 2.17 -16.00 10.31
N SER A 88 3.11 -15.10 10.02
CA SER A 88 4.46 -15.11 10.56
C SER A 88 4.61 -14.10 11.71
N PRO A 89 4.72 -14.55 12.98
CA PRO A 89 4.88 -13.65 14.13
C PRO A 89 6.09 -12.71 14.00
N GLU A 90 7.19 -13.18 13.42
CA GLU A 90 8.39 -12.38 13.18
C GLU A 90 8.10 -11.23 12.19
N VAL A 91 7.37 -11.53 11.11
CA VAL A 91 6.98 -10.52 10.12
C VAL A 91 6.02 -9.50 10.74
N VAL A 92 5.05 -9.96 11.54
CA VAL A 92 4.09 -9.08 12.22
C VAL A 92 4.83 -8.11 13.16
N GLU A 93 5.76 -8.62 13.98
CA GLU A 93 6.55 -7.79 14.90
C GLU A 93 7.36 -6.73 14.13
N ARG A 94 8.12 -7.16 13.12
CA ARG A 94 8.99 -6.27 12.35
C ARG A 94 8.20 -5.27 11.53
N GLY A 95 7.13 -5.71 10.88
CA GLY A 95 6.23 -4.88 10.09
C GLY A 95 5.52 -3.82 10.94
N LEU A 96 5.03 -4.20 12.12
CA LEU A 96 4.42 -3.27 13.06
C LEU A 96 5.43 -2.22 13.53
N ASN A 97 6.67 -2.63 13.83
CA ASN A 97 7.73 -1.71 14.21
C ASN A 97 8.03 -0.67 13.10
N VAL A 98 8.10 -1.13 11.85
CA VAL A 98 8.32 -0.28 10.67
C VAL A 98 7.18 0.72 10.49
N MET A 99 5.92 0.26 10.48
CA MET A 99 4.77 1.14 10.27
C MET A 99 4.62 2.15 11.42
N LEU A 100 4.77 1.72 12.68
CA LEU A 100 4.69 2.62 13.83
C LEU A 100 5.77 3.71 13.80
N LYS A 101 7.02 3.34 13.47
CA LYS A 101 8.09 4.34 13.35
C LYS A 101 7.81 5.34 12.23
N ALA A 102 7.30 4.88 11.09
CA ALA A 102 6.92 5.76 9.98
C ALA A 102 5.83 6.77 10.40
N LEU A 103 4.80 6.30 11.12
CA LEU A 103 3.73 7.15 11.65
C LEU A 103 4.24 8.19 12.65
N LEU A 104 5.23 7.82 13.47
CA LEU A 104 5.87 8.71 14.43
C LEU A 104 6.92 9.65 13.80
N GLY A 105 7.09 9.62 12.47
CA GLY A 105 8.12 10.40 11.77
C GLY A 105 9.55 10.00 12.14
N LYS A 106 9.77 8.78 12.64
CA LYS A 106 11.08 8.27 13.06
C LYS A 106 11.80 7.58 11.91
N THR A 107 13.13 7.67 11.92
CA THR A 107 13.98 6.91 11.00
C THR A 107 13.80 5.41 11.22
N VAL A 108 13.70 4.68 10.10
CA VAL A 108 13.54 3.22 10.09
C VAL A 108 14.75 2.59 9.42
N GLU A 109 15.49 1.81 10.19
CA GLU A 109 16.53 0.92 9.64
C GLU A 109 15.88 -0.42 9.29
N ILE A 110 16.06 -0.85 8.04
CA ILE A 110 15.53 -2.12 7.53
C ILE A 110 16.73 -2.99 7.14
N ARG A 111 16.86 -4.14 7.79
CA ARG A 111 17.87 -5.17 7.52
C ARG A 111 17.28 -6.27 6.66
N GLU A 112 16.65 -5.88 5.56
CA GLU A 112 16.04 -6.78 4.61
C GLU A 112 16.35 -6.25 3.21
N GLU A 113 16.75 -7.14 2.30
CA GLU A 113 16.91 -6.74 0.91
C GLU A 113 15.56 -6.42 0.29
N LYS A 114 15.51 -5.31 -0.46
CA LYS A 114 14.38 -4.98 -1.33
C LYS A 114 14.12 -6.11 -2.30
N THR A 115 12.87 -6.21 -2.73
CA THR A 115 12.54 -7.08 -3.84
C THR A 115 13.27 -6.62 -5.11
N GLY A 116 13.72 -7.55 -5.96
CA GLY A 116 14.23 -7.21 -7.30
C GLY A 116 13.12 -6.64 -8.19
N ARG A 117 13.47 -6.12 -9.38
CA ARG A 117 12.50 -5.59 -10.35
C ARG A 117 11.36 -6.58 -10.58
N GLY A 118 10.13 -6.09 -10.46
CA GLY A 118 8.92 -6.90 -10.45
C GLY A 118 8.74 -7.72 -11.73
N LYS A 119 8.54 -9.03 -11.57
CA LYS A 119 8.22 -9.96 -12.68
C LYS A 119 6.81 -9.71 -13.26
N VAL A 120 5.93 -9.04 -12.51
CA VAL A 120 4.50 -8.86 -12.83
C VAL A 120 4.14 -7.41 -13.20
N LYS A 121 5.13 -6.57 -13.47
CA LYS A 121 4.96 -5.14 -13.75
C LYS A 121 3.97 -4.86 -14.89
N GLU A 122 4.01 -5.64 -15.97
CA GLU A 122 3.09 -5.47 -17.09
C GLU A 122 1.64 -5.80 -16.70
N GLU A 123 1.45 -6.87 -15.93
CA GLU A 123 0.12 -7.30 -15.49
C GLU A 123 -0.54 -6.26 -14.57
N ILE A 124 0.21 -5.71 -13.62
CA ILE A 124 -0.33 -4.67 -12.73
C ILE A 124 -0.62 -3.37 -13.47
N VAL A 125 0.22 -2.97 -14.42
CA VAL A 125 -0.01 -1.79 -15.27
C VAL A 125 -1.31 -1.95 -16.08
N ASN A 126 -1.52 -3.13 -16.69
CA ASN A 126 -2.73 -3.41 -17.45
C ASN A 126 -3.98 -3.38 -16.55
N ARG A 127 -3.95 -4.02 -15.38
CA ARG A 127 -5.07 -3.99 -14.42
C ARG A 127 -5.40 -2.58 -13.93
N VAL A 128 -4.37 -1.77 -13.66
CA VAL A 128 -4.56 -0.36 -13.27
C VAL A 128 -5.19 0.43 -14.41
N ALA A 129 -4.74 0.24 -15.65
CA ALA A 129 -5.32 0.93 -16.82
C ALA A 129 -6.79 0.57 -17.04
N GLU A 130 -7.14 -0.73 -16.97
CA GLU A 130 -8.53 -1.21 -17.05
C GLU A 130 -9.40 -0.63 -15.93
N LEU A 131 -8.87 -0.61 -14.70
CA LEU A 131 -9.56 -0.04 -13.56
C LEU A 131 -9.82 1.46 -13.74
N LYS A 132 -8.82 2.24 -14.16
CA LYS A 132 -8.98 3.67 -14.44
C LYS A 132 -10.03 3.92 -15.52
N ASN A 133 -10.00 3.16 -16.61
CA ASN A 133 -11.00 3.27 -17.67
C ASN A 133 -12.42 2.96 -17.18
N THR A 134 -12.57 2.01 -16.24
CA THR A 134 -13.86 1.71 -15.60
C THR A 134 -14.32 2.83 -14.67
N LEU A 135 -13.38 3.53 -14.03
CA LEU A 135 -13.66 4.56 -13.02
C LEU A 135 -13.82 5.97 -13.58
N LYS A 136 -13.40 6.25 -14.83
CA LYS A 136 -13.39 7.60 -15.43
C LYS A 136 -14.74 8.31 -15.42
N ASP A 137 -15.84 7.56 -15.56
CA ASP A 137 -17.19 8.14 -15.57
C ASP A 137 -17.59 8.66 -14.17
N TYR A 138 -16.93 8.17 -13.11
CA TYR A 138 -17.22 8.50 -11.72
C TYR A 138 -16.17 9.42 -11.08
N TRP A 139 -14.91 9.36 -11.54
CA TRP A 139 -13.77 10.03 -10.94
C TRP A 139 -13.07 10.95 -11.94
N SER A 140 -13.04 12.24 -11.66
CA SER A 140 -12.46 13.26 -12.54
C SER A 140 -10.95 13.10 -12.74
N CYS A 141 -10.24 12.54 -11.76
CA CYS A 141 -8.81 12.26 -11.82
C CYS A 141 -8.44 11.22 -12.88
N TYR A 142 -9.42 10.53 -13.48
CA TYR A 142 -9.23 9.53 -14.53
C TYR A 142 -9.94 9.84 -15.85
N ARG A 143 -10.53 11.03 -15.98
CA ARG A 143 -11.14 11.49 -17.24
C ARG A 143 -10.10 11.94 -18.25
#